data_AF-A0A2G8LAF7-F1
#
_entry.id   AF-A0A2G8LAF7-F1
#
_cell.length_a   1.000
_cell.length_b   1.000
_cell.length_c   1.000
_cell.angle_alpha   90.00
_cell.angle_beta   90.00
_cell.angle_gamma   90.00
#
_symmetry.space_group_name_H-M   'P 1'
#
loop_
_entity.id
_entity.type
_entity.pdbx_description
1 polymer ?
#
loop_
_entity_poly.entity_id
_entity_poly.type
_entity_poly.pdbx_seq_one_letter_code
_entity_poly.pdbx_strand_id
1 'polypeptide(L)'
;MERRQIYNLNVRGKRGNIVQVYPAVEYDFIPNDLEITSGSLVHMQWTGSNTHNNGNPGGDGQTGDAGEGKGGSDRSNIVQTRNAIENYPLPFDESTLFTNAKIHWMPNEYDGYLPEDLAISMASSGYYQCKAAATCAGQSVQNKNQVNNLLDNAPASNPGALIEPAVGEYHYISTRNNNFSNRSQKGKLMVKEK
;
A
#
# COMPACT_ATOMS: atom_id res chain seq x y z
N MET A 1 -10.80 -19.95 23.00
CA MET A 1 -10.14 -19.12 21.96
C MET A 1 -11.03 -19.17 20.73
N GLU A 2 -11.61 -18.04 20.31
CA GLU A 2 -12.30 -17.98 19.03
C GLU A 2 -11.29 -18.02 17.89
N ARG A 3 -11.59 -18.84 16.86
CA ARG A 3 -10.77 -18.92 15.65
C ARG A 3 -11.11 -17.75 14.75
N ARG A 4 -10.16 -16.83 14.55
CA ARG A 4 -10.27 -15.74 13.57
C ARG A 4 -9.51 -16.10 12.29
N GLN A 5 -10.06 -15.74 11.13
CA GLN A 5 -9.40 -15.90 9.84
C GLN A 5 -8.53 -14.69 9.54
N ILE A 6 -7.34 -14.92 8.99
CA ILE A 6 -6.41 -13.87 8.55
C ILE A 6 -6.29 -13.97 7.03
N TYR A 7 -6.58 -12.88 6.34
CA TYR A 7 -6.47 -12.73 4.90
C TYR A 7 -5.25 -11.87 4.58
N ASN A 8 -4.34 -12.37 3.75
CA ASN A 8 -3.18 -11.59 3.31
C ASN A 8 -3.56 -10.74 2.10
N LEU A 9 -3.41 -9.42 2.22
CA LEU A 9 -3.47 -8.49 1.10
C LEU A 9 -2.04 -8.10 0.71
N ASN A 10 -1.63 -8.51 -0.49
CA ASN A 10 -0.28 -8.32 -1.01
C ASN A 10 -0.24 -7.49 -2.28
N VAL A 11 0.99 -7.19 -2.71
CA VAL A 11 1.30 -6.75 -4.07
C VAL A 11 2.00 -7.88 -4.81
N ARG A 12 1.61 -8.09 -6.07
CA ARG A 12 2.29 -8.97 -7.02
C ARG A 12 2.69 -8.19 -8.27
N GLY A 13 3.53 -8.81 -9.09
CA GLY A 13 3.92 -8.25 -10.38
C GLY A 13 5.23 -7.47 -10.30
N LYS A 14 5.51 -6.72 -11.35
CA LYS A 14 6.77 -6.05 -11.61
C LYS A 14 6.52 -4.65 -12.18
N ARG A 15 7.45 -3.71 -11.97
CA ARG A 15 7.42 -2.40 -12.60
C ARG A 15 7.58 -2.53 -14.12
N GLY A 16 6.65 -1.93 -14.85
CA GLY A 16 6.68 -1.81 -16.30
C GLY A 16 5.27 -1.77 -16.88
N ASN A 17 5.17 -1.50 -18.18
CA ASN A 17 3.95 -1.73 -18.94
C ASN A 17 3.81 -3.23 -19.30
N ILE A 18 2.67 -3.62 -19.88
CA ILE A 18 2.36 -5.01 -20.24
C ILE A 18 3.43 -5.71 -21.11
N VAL A 19 4.16 -4.97 -21.94
CA VAL A 19 5.21 -5.51 -22.82
C VAL A 19 6.52 -5.69 -22.04
N GLN A 20 6.90 -4.71 -21.21
CA GLN A 20 8.13 -4.73 -20.41
C GLN A 20 8.14 -5.78 -19.30
N VAL A 21 6.96 -6.14 -18.80
CA VAL A 21 6.82 -7.12 -17.72
C VAL A 21 6.64 -8.54 -18.22
N TYR A 22 6.38 -8.75 -19.52
CA TYR A 22 6.21 -10.09 -20.09
C TYR A 22 7.46 -10.97 -19.81
N PRO A 23 7.29 -12.24 -19.39
CA PRO A 23 6.04 -13.02 -19.24
C PRO A 23 5.34 -12.88 -17.88
N ALA A 24 5.79 -11.98 -17.02
CA ALA A 24 5.11 -11.65 -15.77
C ALA A 24 3.94 -10.66 -16.01
N VAL A 25 3.47 -10.03 -14.93
CA VAL A 25 2.37 -9.05 -14.95
C VAL A 25 2.80 -7.74 -14.31
N GLU A 26 2.12 -6.66 -14.69
CA GLU A 26 2.24 -5.35 -14.05
C GLU A 26 1.82 -5.43 -12.58
N TYR A 27 2.16 -4.41 -11.78
CA TYR A 27 1.77 -4.40 -10.38
C TYR A 27 0.26 -4.50 -10.19
N ASP A 28 -0.11 -5.38 -9.27
CA ASP A 28 -1.50 -5.67 -8.93
C ASP A 28 -1.61 -5.97 -7.44
N PHE A 29 -2.72 -5.61 -6.82
CA PHE A 29 -3.01 -6.14 -5.48
C PHE A 29 -3.33 -7.63 -5.59
N ILE A 30 -3.19 -8.39 -4.51
CA ILE A 30 -3.68 -9.76 -4.46
C ILE A 30 -4.20 -10.08 -3.05
N PRO A 31 -5.49 -10.42 -2.90
CA PRO A 31 -6.53 -10.36 -3.94
C PRO A 31 -6.92 -8.92 -4.31
N ASN A 32 -7.35 -8.72 -5.57
CA ASN A 32 -7.84 -7.42 -6.05
C ASN A 32 -9.27 -7.13 -5.57
N ASP A 33 -10.05 -8.20 -5.35
CA ASP A 33 -11.39 -8.17 -4.77
C ASP A 33 -11.39 -9.13 -3.58
N LEU A 34 -11.40 -8.56 -2.38
CA LEU A 34 -11.39 -9.30 -1.13
C LEU A 34 -12.75 -9.19 -0.45
N GLU A 35 -13.48 -10.29 -0.35
CA GLU A 35 -14.71 -10.36 0.43
C GLU A 35 -14.50 -11.18 1.70
N ILE A 36 -14.82 -10.60 2.86
CA ILE A 36 -14.65 -11.22 4.19
C ILE A 36 -15.87 -10.94 5.08
N THR A 37 -16.01 -11.69 6.17
CA THR A 37 -17.03 -11.44 7.21
C THR A 37 -16.44 -10.69 8.41
N SER A 38 -17.29 -9.95 9.12
CA SER A 38 -16.91 -9.15 10.29
C SER A 38 -16.17 -9.98 11.36
N GLY A 39 -15.14 -9.39 11.96
CA GLY A 39 -14.24 -10.06 12.90
C GLY A 39 -13.13 -10.91 12.25
N SER A 40 -13.07 -10.98 10.92
CA SER A 40 -11.88 -11.44 10.18
C SER A 40 -10.79 -10.38 10.20
N LEU A 41 -9.54 -10.80 10.05
CA LEU A 41 -8.38 -9.92 10.01
C LEU A 41 -7.83 -9.84 8.59
N VAL A 42 -7.32 -8.67 8.23
CA VAL A 42 -6.57 -8.44 6.99
C VAL A 42 -5.14 -8.05 7.36
N HIS A 43 -4.16 -8.81 6.86
CA HIS A 43 -2.76 -8.44 6.93
C HIS A 43 -2.37 -7.78 5.62
N MET A 44 -2.30 -6.44 5.63
CA MET A 44 -1.82 -5.66 4.50
C MET A 44 -0.31 -5.63 4.56
N GLN A 45 0.38 -6.22 3.59
CA GLN A 45 1.84 -6.32 3.56
C GLN A 45 2.35 -6.47 2.13
N TRP A 46 3.60 -6.13 1.86
CA TRP A 46 4.19 -6.41 0.54
C TRP A 46 5.70 -6.46 0.60
N THR A 47 6.27 -7.13 -0.39
CA THR A 47 7.71 -7.15 -0.66
C THR A 47 7.99 -6.42 -1.96
N GLY A 48 8.99 -5.54 -1.95
CA GLY A 48 9.55 -4.90 -3.14
C GLY A 48 11.05 -5.15 -3.25
N SER A 49 11.69 -4.51 -4.23
CA SER A 49 13.13 -4.59 -4.50
C SER A 49 13.76 -3.20 -4.72
N ASN A 50 15.07 -3.14 -4.46
CA ASN A 50 15.97 -2.03 -4.83
C ASN A 50 16.99 -2.42 -5.91
N THR A 51 16.91 -3.66 -6.37
CA THR A 51 17.85 -4.23 -7.34
C THR A 51 17.10 -4.70 -8.58
N HIS A 52 15.87 -4.20 -8.77
CA HIS A 52 15.10 -4.49 -9.96
C HIS A 52 15.83 -3.90 -11.17
N ASN A 53 15.98 -4.69 -12.23
CA ASN A 53 16.69 -4.29 -13.44
C ASN A 53 15.79 -4.55 -14.65
N ASN A 54 15.33 -3.47 -15.27
CA ASN A 54 14.54 -3.50 -16.50
C ASN A 54 15.39 -3.29 -17.77
N GLY A 55 16.72 -3.23 -17.64
CA GLY A 55 17.61 -2.84 -18.72
C GLY A 55 17.48 -1.35 -19.06
N ASN A 56 18.27 -0.92 -20.05
CA ASN A 56 18.14 0.44 -20.59
C ASN A 56 16.83 0.58 -21.37
N PRO A 57 16.28 1.81 -21.51
CA PRO A 57 15.11 2.05 -22.35
C PRO A 57 15.32 1.53 -23.77
N GLY A 58 14.49 0.57 -24.18
CA GLY A 58 14.43 0.11 -25.56
C GLY A 58 13.59 1.08 -26.39
N GLY A 59 14.07 1.45 -27.59
CA GLY A 59 13.31 2.31 -28.50
C GLY A 59 11.97 1.71 -28.96
N ASP A 60 11.76 0.43 -28.71
CA ASP A 60 10.54 -0.35 -28.99
C ASP A 60 9.60 -0.45 -27.77
N GLY A 61 9.96 0.13 -26.62
CA GLY A 61 9.18 0.09 -25.39
C GLY A 61 9.17 -1.27 -24.68
N GLN A 62 10.04 -2.22 -25.07
CA GLN A 62 10.11 -3.56 -24.46
C GLN A 62 11.04 -3.64 -23.24
N THR A 63 11.95 -2.66 -23.09
CA THR A 63 12.92 -2.59 -21.98
C THR A 63 12.91 -1.19 -21.36
N GLY A 64 13.51 -1.05 -20.18
CA GLY A 64 13.48 0.17 -19.38
C GLY A 64 12.34 0.22 -18.37
N ASP A 65 12.39 1.23 -17.51
CA ASP A 65 11.38 1.48 -16.49
C ASP A 65 10.24 2.33 -17.06
N ALA A 66 8.99 1.90 -16.85
CA ALA A 66 7.84 2.75 -17.14
C ALA A 66 7.51 3.70 -16.00
N GLY A 67 6.99 4.87 -16.38
CA GLY A 67 6.60 5.99 -15.51
C GLY A 67 7.74 6.64 -14.74
N GLU A 68 7.39 7.62 -13.90
CA GLU A 68 8.35 8.41 -13.13
C GLU A 68 8.97 7.64 -11.97
N GLY A 69 10.00 8.21 -11.34
CA GLY A 69 10.61 7.69 -10.12
C GLY A 69 11.84 6.84 -10.39
N LYS A 70 12.68 6.69 -9.36
CA LYS A 70 14.02 6.11 -9.50
C LYS A 70 13.98 4.69 -10.08
N GLY A 71 14.77 4.45 -11.12
CA GLY A 71 14.89 3.12 -11.70
C GLY A 71 15.36 2.07 -10.69
N GLY A 72 14.87 0.85 -10.85
CA GLY A 72 15.14 -0.27 -9.93
C GLY A 72 14.56 -0.14 -8.53
N SER A 73 13.63 0.80 -8.30
CA SER A 73 12.92 0.95 -7.03
C SER A 73 11.46 0.54 -7.13
N ASP A 74 11.16 -0.61 -6.55
CA ASP A 74 9.80 -1.12 -6.44
C ASP A 74 9.24 -0.63 -5.11
N ARG A 75 8.25 0.24 -5.20
CA ARG A 75 7.58 0.85 -4.05
C ARG A 75 6.09 0.68 -4.25
N SER A 76 5.36 0.54 -3.16
CA SER A 76 3.91 0.41 -3.21
C SER A 76 3.34 1.11 -2.00
N ASN A 77 2.12 1.59 -2.13
CA ASN A 77 1.38 2.14 -1.02
C ASN A 77 -0.09 1.77 -1.16
N ILE A 78 -0.84 1.98 -0.08
CA ILE A 78 -2.28 1.78 -0.07
C ILE A 78 -2.90 3.05 0.48
N VAL A 79 -3.77 3.65 -0.32
CA VAL A 79 -4.60 4.79 0.08
C VAL A 79 -6.04 4.53 -0.36
N GLN A 80 -7.01 4.92 0.47
CA GLN A 80 -8.42 4.76 0.15
C GLN A 80 -8.86 5.78 -0.91
N THR A 81 -9.77 5.36 -1.79
CA THR A 81 -10.47 6.22 -2.76
C THR A 81 -11.97 6.16 -2.52
N ARG A 82 -12.74 7.11 -3.06
CA ARG A 82 -14.20 7.12 -2.88
C ARG A 82 -14.86 5.93 -3.57
N ASN A 83 -14.35 5.55 -4.74
CA ASN A 83 -14.89 4.47 -5.57
C ASN A 83 -13.80 3.90 -6.49
N ALA A 84 -14.14 2.84 -7.22
CA ALA A 84 -13.24 2.15 -8.14
C ALA A 84 -12.82 2.98 -9.37
N ILE A 85 -13.53 4.05 -9.71
CA ILE A 85 -13.25 4.89 -10.89
C ILE A 85 -12.16 5.93 -10.58
N GLU A 86 -12.13 6.45 -9.36
CA GLU A 86 -11.17 7.48 -8.94
C GLU A 86 -9.71 6.98 -8.89
N ASN A 87 -8.78 7.92 -9.10
CA ASN A 87 -7.32 7.68 -9.12
C ASN A 87 -6.56 8.60 -8.16
N TYR A 88 -7.27 9.25 -7.23
CA TYR A 88 -6.70 10.12 -6.21
C TYR A 88 -7.21 9.68 -4.84
N PRO A 89 -6.38 9.83 -3.78
CA PRO A 89 -6.78 9.44 -2.43
C PRO A 89 -7.89 10.32 -1.88
N LEU A 90 -8.70 9.76 -0.99
CA LEU A 90 -9.52 10.52 -0.05
C LEU A 90 -8.62 11.25 0.97
N PRO A 91 -9.03 12.44 1.45
CA PRO A 91 -8.49 13.01 2.68
C PRO A 91 -8.64 12.02 3.84
N PHE A 92 -7.72 12.04 4.80
CA PHE A 92 -7.75 11.11 5.94
C PHE A 92 -9.08 11.19 6.72
N ASP A 93 -9.61 12.39 6.90
CA ASP A 93 -10.87 12.63 7.62
C ASP A 93 -12.10 12.02 6.93
N GLU A 94 -12.00 11.67 5.64
CA GLU A 94 -13.04 10.95 4.88
C GLU A 94 -12.72 9.46 4.72
N SER A 95 -11.53 9.01 5.14
CA SER A 95 -11.06 7.63 4.93
C SER A 95 -11.53 6.69 6.03
N THR A 96 -12.60 5.94 5.74
CA THR A 96 -13.20 4.95 6.64
C THR A 96 -12.47 3.61 6.75
N LEU A 97 -11.65 3.24 5.76
CA LEU A 97 -10.87 2.00 5.75
C LEU A 97 -9.87 1.97 6.92
N PHE A 98 -9.24 3.11 7.20
CA PHE A 98 -8.25 3.22 8.27
C PHE A 98 -8.88 3.70 9.59
N THR A 99 -9.73 4.75 9.55
CA THR A 99 -10.31 5.36 10.76
C THR A 99 -11.18 4.41 11.58
N ASN A 100 -11.89 3.48 10.92
CA ASN A 100 -12.78 2.53 11.59
C ASN A 100 -12.15 1.15 11.83
N ALA A 101 -10.90 0.93 11.41
CA ALA A 101 -10.23 -0.35 11.61
C ALA A 101 -9.68 -0.47 13.03
N LYS A 102 -9.81 -1.66 13.64
CA LYS A 102 -9.03 -1.99 14.84
C LYS A 102 -7.67 -2.50 14.42
N ILE A 103 -6.61 -1.91 14.98
CA ILE A 103 -5.23 -2.28 14.68
C ILE A 103 -4.82 -3.37 15.68
N HIS A 104 -4.53 -4.57 15.19
CA HIS A 104 -4.07 -5.70 16.03
C HIS A 104 -2.54 -5.76 16.09
N TRP A 105 -1.85 -5.34 15.04
CA TRP A 105 -0.39 -5.34 15.00
C TRP A 105 0.17 -4.42 13.91
N MET A 106 1.30 -3.78 14.20
CA MET A 106 2.19 -3.08 13.27
C MET A 106 3.64 -3.37 13.68
N PRO A 107 4.64 -3.25 12.78
CA PRO A 107 6.04 -3.56 13.07
C PRO A 107 6.77 -2.50 13.91
N ASN A 108 6.06 -1.50 14.44
CA ASN A 108 6.67 -0.38 15.14
C ASN A 108 6.93 -0.71 16.61
N GLU A 109 7.89 -0.02 17.23
CA GLU A 109 8.32 -0.29 18.61
C GLU A 109 7.49 0.46 19.67
N TYR A 110 6.19 0.66 19.43
CA TYR A 110 5.29 1.34 20.38
C TYR A 110 3.88 0.75 20.36
N ASP A 111 3.17 0.88 21.48
CA ASP A 111 1.78 0.46 21.64
C ASP A 111 0.80 1.64 21.45
N GLY A 112 -0.50 1.33 21.33
CA GLY A 112 -1.53 2.38 21.26
C GLY A 112 -1.63 3.05 19.89
N TYR A 113 -1.48 2.25 18.82
CA TYR A 113 -1.59 2.71 17.43
C TYR A 113 -2.85 3.54 17.20
N LEU A 114 -2.68 4.74 16.64
CA LEU A 114 -3.80 5.53 16.18
C LEU A 114 -4.15 5.15 14.74
N PRO A 115 -5.43 5.28 14.33
CA PRO A 115 -5.81 5.07 12.93
C PRO A 115 -5.04 5.96 11.94
N GLU A 116 -4.62 7.15 12.38
CA GLU A 116 -3.80 8.04 11.56
C GLU A 116 -2.37 7.49 11.35
N ASP A 117 -1.80 6.79 12.34
CA ASP A 117 -0.49 6.16 12.20
C ASP A 117 -0.53 5.00 11.19
N LEU A 118 -1.63 4.22 11.19
CA LEU A 118 -1.90 3.20 10.17
C LEU A 118 -1.98 3.82 8.78
N ALA A 119 -2.80 4.86 8.61
CA ALA A 119 -2.98 5.52 7.31
C ALA A 119 -1.67 6.11 6.78
N ILE A 120 -0.91 6.79 7.64
CA ILE A 120 0.41 7.36 7.30
C ILE A 120 1.40 6.27 6.90
N SER A 121 1.47 5.16 7.65
CA SER A 121 2.36 4.04 7.32
C SER A 121 1.99 3.41 5.97
N MET A 122 0.69 3.16 5.73
CA MET A 122 0.23 2.58 4.46
C MET A 122 0.44 3.52 3.27
N ALA A 123 0.21 4.82 3.45
CA ALA A 123 0.38 5.83 2.39
C ALA A 123 1.85 6.09 2.04
N SER A 124 2.76 5.98 3.02
CA SER A 124 4.19 6.30 2.88
C SER A 124 5.09 5.07 2.67
N SER A 125 4.51 3.91 2.37
CA SER A 125 5.24 2.64 2.23
C SER A 125 6.06 2.26 3.47
N GLY A 126 5.55 2.55 4.66
CA GLY A 126 6.22 2.32 5.94
C GLY A 126 7.37 3.30 6.23
N TYR A 127 7.52 4.36 5.44
CA TYR A 127 8.55 5.37 5.68
C TYR A 127 8.31 6.12 6.99
N TYR A 128 7.07 6.52 7.26
CA TYR A 128 6.67 7.06 8.54
C TYR A 128 5.95 6.00 9.37
N GLN A 129 6.28 5.92 10.65
CA GLN A 129 5.66 4.98 11.58
C GLN A 129 4.50 5.58 12.37
N CYS A 130 4.50 6.91 12.52
CA CYS A 130 3.47 7.63 13.26
C CYS A 130 3.46 9.11 12.84
N LYS A 131 2.43 9.85 13.25
CA LYS A 131 2.40 11.31 13.06
C LYS A 131 3.28 12.06 14.06
N ALA A 132 3.12 11.76 15.34
CA ALA A 132 3.67 12.55 16.44
C ALA A 132 5.05 12.06 16.89
N ALA A 133 6.03 12.96 17.01
CA ALA A 133 7.36 12.65 17.52
C ALA A 133 7.35 12.09 18.95
N ALA A 134 6.37 12.48 19.77
CA ALA A 134 6.22 11.92 21.11
C ALA A 134 5.94 10.40 21.10
N THR A 135 5.41 9.87 20.00
CA THR A 135 5.03 8.45 19.86
C THR A 135 6.18 7.60 19.31
N CYS A 136 6.79 8.02 18.18
CA CYS A 136 7.81 7.23 17.49
C CYS A 136 9.09 8.02 17.16
N ALA A 137 9.37 9.09 17.92
CA ALA A 137 10.60 9.88 17.85
C ALA A 137 10.99 10.26 16.41
N GLY A 138 12.17 9.81 15.98
CA GLY A 138 12.73 10.10 14.65
C GLY A 138 12.07 9.34 13.49
N GLN A 139 11.09 8.47 13.75
CA GLN A 139 10.30 7.79 12.71
C GLN A 139 8.97 8.49 12.42
N SER A 140 8.71 9.61 13.10
CA SER A 140 7.48 10.38 12.96
C SER A 140 7.50 11.33 11.77
N VAL A 141 6.32 11.72 11.28
CA VAL A 141 6.17 12.77 10.25
C VAL A 141 6.81 14.09 10.70
N GLN A 142 6.75 14.41 12.00
CA GLN A 142 7.26 15.68 12.55
C GLN A 142 8.79 15.79 12.51
N ASN A 143 9.50 14.67 12.69
CA ASN A 143 10.97 14.69 12.87
C ASN A 143 11.73 14.05 11.71
N LYS A 144 11.14 13.09 10.99
CA LYS A 144 11.81 12.42 9.88
C LYS A 144 11.78 13.32 8.64
N ASN A 145 12.80 13.20 7.79
CA ASN A 145 12.86 13.93 6.53
C ASN A 145 11.59 13.74 5.70
N GLN A 146 11.28 14.69 4.82
CA GLN A 146 10.11 14.58 3.97
C GLN A 146 10.19 13.33 3.06
N VAL A 147 9.13 12.54 3.01
CA VAL A 147 9.01 11.44 2.04
C VAL A 147 8.95 12.04 0.63
N ASN A 148 9.69 11.45 -0.29
CA ASN A 148 9.63 11.85 -1.70
C ASN A 148 8.22 11.57 -2.24
N ASN A 149 7.67 12.42 -3.12
CA ASN A 149 6.32 12.24 -3.68
C ASN A 149 6.17 10.96 -4.51
N LEU A 150 7.29 10.44 -5.02
CA LEU A 150 7.36 9.18 -5.72
C LEU A 150 7.73 8.04 -4.74
N LEU A 151 7.97 8.29 -3.45
CA LEU A 151 8.40 7.28 -2.46
C LEU A 151 9.81 6.70 -2.72
N ASP A 152 10.65 7.37 -3.50
CA ASP A 152 12.00 6.88 -3.84
C ASP A 152 12.90 6.66 -2.61
N ASN A 153 12.65 7.40 -1.52
CA ASN A 153 13.35 7.26 -0.24
C ASN A 153 12.62 6.36 0.78
N ALA A 154 11.48 5.77 0.39
CA ALA A 154 10.76 4.82 1.23
C ALA A 154 11.41 3.42 1.20
N PRO A 155 11.12 2.54 2.18
CA PRO A 155 11.44 1.12 2.09
C PRO A 155 10.77 0.44 0.89
N ALA A 156 11.45 -0.56 0.30
CA ALA A 156 10.89 -1.35 -0.80
C ALA A 156 9.76 -2.28 -0.32
N SER A 157 9.97 -2.87 0.84
CA SER A 157 9.06 -3.83 1.48
C SER A 157 8.44 -3.22 2.71
N ASN A 158 7.18 -3.54 2.96
CA ASN A 158 6.46 -3.12 4.15
C ASN A 158 5.89 -4.36 4.85
N PRO A 159 6.38 -4.71 6.07
CA PRO A 159 5.77 -5.75 6.89
C PRO A 159 4.31 -5.45 7.24
N GLY A 160 3.94 -4.16 7.18
CA GLY A 160 2.57 -3.73 7.03
C GLY A 160 1.78 -3.68 8.33
N ALA A 161 0.51 -4.04 8.30
CA ALA A 161 -0.36 -4.03 9.47
C ALA A 161 -1.39 -5.16 9.44
N LEU A 162 -1.67 -5.72 10.62
CA LEU A 162 -2.79 -6.63 10.84
C LEU A 162 -3.96 -5.84 11.39
N ILE A 163 -5.03 -5.73 10.62
CA ILE A 163 -6.21 -4.94 10.97
C ILE A 163 -7.47 -5.79 10.98
N GLU A 164 -8.44 -5.37 11.78
CA GLU A 164 -9.84 -5.82 11.73
C GLU A 164 -10.66 -4.66 11.15
N PRO A 165 -10.95 -4.69 9.85
CA PRO A 165 -11.74 -3.63 9.22
C PRO A 165 -13.20 -3.70 9.71
N ALA A 166 -13.84 -2.54 9.83
CA ALA A 166 -15.28 -2.46 10.09
C ALA A 166 -16.09 -2.98 8.89
N VAL A 167 -17.37 -3.26 9.11
CA VAL A 167 -18.31 -3.60 8.03
C VAL A 167 -18.39 -2.44 7.04
N GLY A 168 -18.29 -2.73 5.75
CA GLY A 168 -18.29 -1.70 4.72
C GLY A 168 -17.70 -2.15 3.38
N GLU A 169 -17.78 -1.26 2.40
CA GLU A 169 -17.10 -1.36 1.12
C GLU A 169 -15.98 -0.33 1.05
N TYR A 170 -14.78 -0.79 0.71
CA TYR A 170 -13.59 0.04 0.64
C TYR A 170 -12.90 -0.14 -0.71
N HIS A 171 -12.64 0.96 -1.39
CA HIS A 171 -11.80 1.00 -2.58
C HIS A 171 -10.47 1.63 -2.23
N TYR A 172 -9.40 1.11 -2.79
CA TYR A 172 -8.05 1.61 -2.55
C TYR A 172 -7.17 1.46 -3.78
N ILE A 173 -6.13 2.28 -3.83
CA ILE A 173 -5.15 2.32 -4.92
C ILE A 173 -3.73 2.37 -4.37
N SER A 174 -2.77 2.03 -5.22
CA SER A 174 -1.38 2.43 -5.06
C SER A 174 -1.12 3.65 -5.92
N THR A 175 -0.97 4.83 -5.31
CA THR A 175 -0.66 6.06 -6.07
C THR A 175 0.69 5.97 -6.74
N ARG A 176 1.64 5.26 -6.11
CA ARG A 176 2.97 5.02 -6.70
C ARG A 176 2.88 4.18 -7.96
N ASN A 177 2.16 3.05 -7.93
CA ASN A 177 2.12 2.16 -9.09
C ASN A 177 1.15 2.62 -10.17
N ASN A 178 0.11 3.39 -9.83
CA ASN A 178 -0.74 4.07 -10.81
C ASN A 178 0.04 5.06 -11.70
N ASN A 179 1.21 5.51 -11.26
CA ASN A 179 2.06 6.41 -12.03
C ASN A 179 2.99 5.68 -13.01
N PHE A 180 3.04 4.34 -12.99
CA PHE A 180 3.98 3.56 -13.80
C PHE A 180 3.41 3.08 -15.13
N SER A 181 2.12 2.79 -15.22
CA SER A 181 1.53 2.28 -16.45
C SER A 181 0.14 2.84 -16.71
N ASN A 182 -0.36 2.56 -17.92
CA ASN A 182 -1.73 2.87 -18.31
C ASN A 182 -2.78 1.99 -17.59
N ARG A 183 -2.34 1.05 -16.75
CA ARG A 183 -3.19 0.20 -15.92
C ARG A 183 -3.09 0.60 -14.46
N SER A 184 -4.22 0.96 -13.87
CA SER A 184 -4.29 1.32 -12.46
C SER A 184 -4.20 0.08 -11.56
N GLN A 185 -3.33 0.12 -10.55
CA GLN A 185 -3.36 -0.82 -9.44
C GLN A 185 -4.43 -0.39 -8.43
N LYS A 186 -5.58 -1.07 -8.49
CA LYS A 186 -6.74 -0.82 -7.62
C LYS A 186 -7.19 -2.10 -6.94
N GLY A 187 -7.76 -1.95 -5.75
CA GLY A 187 -8.36 -3.04 -5.00
C GLY A 187 -9.69 -2.66 -4.38
N LYS A 188 -10.48 -3.67 -4.07
CA LYS A 188 -11.73 -3.58 -3.32
C LYS A 188 -11.68 -4.54 -2.13
N LEU A 189 -12.11 -4.06 -0.97
CA LEU A 189 -12.34 -4.84 0.23
C LEU A 189 -13.81 -4.68 0.63
N MET A 190 -14.53 -5.79 0.68
CA MET A 190 -15.91 -5.87 1.16
C MET A 190 -15.94 -6.66 2.46
N VAL A 191 -16.44 -6.02 3.53
CA VAL A 191 -16.62 -6.63 4.83
C VAL A 191 -18.12 -6.75 5.09
N LYS A 192 -18.64 -7.98 5.12
CA LYS A 192 -20.06 -8.28 5.38
C LYS A 192 -20.31 -8.55 6.86
N GLU A 193 -21.53 -8.32 7.31
CA GLU A 193 -21.97 -8.84 8.62
C GLU A 193 -21.90 -10.37 8.64
N LYS A 194 -21.70 -10.93 9.84
CA LYS A 194 -21.69 -12.37 10.06
C LYS A 194 -23.10 -12.95 10.11
#